data_AF-X1I8C8-F1
#
_entry.id   AF-X1I8C8-F1
#
_cell.length_a   1.000
_cell.length_b   1.000
_cell.length_c   1.000
_cell.angle_alpha   90.00
_cell.angle_beta   90.00
_cell.angle_gamma   90.00
#
_symmetry.space_group_name_H-M   'P 1'
#
loop_
_entity.id
_entity.type
_entity.pdbx_description
1 polymer ?
#
loop_
_entity_poly.entity_id
_entity_poly.type
_entity_poly.pdbx_seq_one_letter_code
_entity_poly.pdbx_strand_id
1 'polypeptide(L)'
;MSKNPKGGWNVDREAVASGKRLVECDAGSTACLLLHREVLEAIEPPWFRLQYDEDGVCNAGEDFTFFDKVKAKGYGVYVDLALQCGHYKTVDIKRFNELLSETERKISV
;
A
#
# COMPACT_ATOMS: atom_id res chain seq x y z
N MET A 1 11.17 -3.42 4.48
CA MET A 1 10.78 -2.01 4.23
C MET A 1 11.30 -1.15 5.37
N SER A 2 11.76 0.09 5.14
CA SER A 2 12.24 0.94 6.25
C SER A 2 11.11 1.80 6.81
N LYS A 3 10.83 1.70 8.11
CA LYS A 3 9.94 2.64 8.80
C LYS A 3 10.65 3.98 8.97
N ASN A 4 9.89 5.06 8.93
CA ASN A 4 10.39 6.40 9.21
C ASN A 4 10.73 6.55 10.71
N PRO A 5 11.43 7.63 11.12
CA PRO A 5 11.82 7.84 12.52
C PRO A 5 10.65 7.88 13.53
N LYS A 6 9.41 8.08 13.05
CA LYS A 6 8.19 8.07 13.86
C LYS A 6 7.50 6.70 13.88
N GLY A 7 8.12 5.66 13.32
CA GLY A 7 7.56 4.31 13.23
C GLY A 7 6.50 4.11 12.13
N GLY A 8 6.22 5.15 11.33
CA GLY A 8 5.27 5.09 10.22
C GLY A 8 5.93 4.76 8.87
N TRP A 9 5.11 4.63 7.83
CA TRP A 9 5.59 4.46 6.45
C TRP A 9 5.71 5.82 5.75
N ASN A 10 6.69 5.98 4.86
CA ASN A 10 6.81 7.16 4.04
C ASN A 10 5.96 7.01 2.78
N VAL A 11 5.27 8.08 2.39
CA VAL A 11 4.68 8.22 1.06
C VAL A 11 5.64 9.05 0.23
N ASP A 12 6.22 8.45 -0.80
CA ASP A 12 7.13 9.14 -1.71
C ASP A 12 6.35 10.04 -2.68
N ARG A 13 6.08 11.27 -2.23
CA ARG A 13 5.33 12.26 -3.01
C ARG A 13 6.10 12.74 -4.25
N GLU A 14 7.42 12.73 -4.20
CA GLU A 14 8.26 13.12 -5.34
C GLU A 14 8.19 12.05 -6.43
N ALA A 15 8.25 10.77 -6.06
CA ALA A 15 8.08 9.68 -7.01
C ALA A 15 6.68 9.71 -7.66
N VAL A 16 5.63 10.04 -6.90
CA VAL A 16 4.28 10.24 -7.45
C VAL A 16 4.23 11.43 -8.42
N ALA A 17 4.95 12.52 -8.13
CA ALA A 17 5.00 13.72 -8.98
C ALA A 17 5.97 13.57 -10.18
N SER A 18 6.74 12.49 -10.25
CA SER A 18 7.82 12.32 -11.24
C SER A 18 7.35 12.18 -12.70
N GLY A 19 6.05 12.00 -12.94
CA GLY A 19 5.49 11.72 -14.26
C GLY A 19 5.79 10.32 -14.79
N LYS A 20 6.46 9.47 -14.00
CA LYS A 20 6.70 8.06 -14.34
C LYS A 20 5.40 7.28 -14.26
N ARG A 21 5.26 6.31 -15.17
CA ARG A 21 4.14 5.36 -15.13
C ARG A 21 4.31 4.34 -14.02
N LEU A 22 5.44 3.65 -13.99
CA LEU A 22 5.75 2.66 -12.95
C LEU A 22 6.72 3.28 -11.95
N VAL A 23 6.34 3.20 -10.67
CA VAL A 23 7.17 3.64 -9.54
C VAL A 23 7.40 2.45 -8.63
N GLU A 24 8.67 2.17 -8.34
CA GLU A 24 9.04 1.14 -7.37
C GLU A 24 8.61 1.57 -5.96
N CYS A 25 8.09 0.64 -5.18
CA CYS A 25 7.71 0.91 -3.81
C CYS A 25 8.03 -0.27 -2.88
N ASP A 26 7.87 -0.02 -1.58
CA ASP A 26 8.02 -1.04 -0.55
C ASP A 26 6.76 -1.91 -0.41
N ALA A 27 5.58 -1.29 -0.52
CA ALA A 27 4.28 -1.94 -0.43
C ALA A 27 3.22 -1.13 -1.20
N GLY A 28 2.11 -1.79 -1.52
CA GLY A 28 0.91 -1.19 -2.08
C GLY A 28 -0.36 -1.70 -1.39
N SER A 29 -1.52 -1.43 -1.98
CA SER A 29 -2.76 -2.09 -1.59
C SER A 29 -2.96 -3.36 -2.44
N THR A 30 -3.63 -4.36 -1.87
CA THR A 30 -3.99 -5.59 -2.59
C THR A 30 -5.38 -5.52 -3.24
N ALA A 31 -6.10 -4.40 -3.10
CA ALA A 31 -7.43 -4.20 -3.70
C ALA A 31 -7.43 -4.28 -5.23
N CYS A 32 -6.34 -3.86 -5.87
CA CYS A 32 -6.10 -4.03 -7.30
C CYS A 32 -4.63 -4.38 -7.51
N LEU A 33 -4.35 -5.68 -7.64
CA LEU A 33 -2.99 -6.22 -7.71
C LEU A 33 -2.89 -7.18 -8.90
N LEU A 34 -1.87 -6.98 -9.73
CA LEU A 34 -1.46 -7.93 -10.75
C LEU A 34 -0.14 -8.58 -10.33
N LEU A 35 -0.10 -9.90 -10.34
CA LEU A 35 1.09 -10.68 -10.03
C LEU A 35 1.17 -11.91 -10.92
N HIS A 36 2.39 -12.39 -11.15
CA HIS A 36 2.59 -13.70 -11.76
C HIS A 36 2.36 -14.80 -10.72
N ARG A 37 1.71 -15.91 -11.10
CA ARG A 37 1.33 -16.99 -10.17
C ARG A 37 2.52 -17.51 -9.34
N GLU A 38 3.71 -17.55 -9.95
CA GLU A 38 4.95 -17.99 -9.28
C GLU A 38 5.24 -17.22 -7.98
N VAL A 39 4.81 -15.95 -7.89
CA VAL A 39 5.04 -15.12 -6.70
C VAL A 39 4.32 -15.71 -5.49
N LEU A 40 3.11 -16.26 -5.67
CA LEU A 40 2.37 -16.92 -4.60
C LEU A 40 2.95 -18.30 -4.26
N GLU A 41 3.50 -19.00 -5.25
CA GLU A 41 4.13 -20.32 -5.07
C GLU A 41 5.50 -20.22 -4.39
N ALA A 42 6.18 -19.08 -4.53
CA ALA A 42 7.48 -18.81 -3.93
C ALA A 42 7.41 -18.45 -2.44
N ILE A 43 6.24 -18.04 -1.92
CA ILE A 43 6.05 -17.62 -0.52
C ILE A 43 5.11 -18.58 0.23
N GLU A 44 5.44 -18.86 1.49
CA GLU A 44 4.66 -19.80 2.31
C GLU A 44 3.34 -19.18 2.80
N PRO A 45 2.23 -19.95 2.79
CA PRO A 45 0.95 -19.51 3.33
C PRO A 45 1.01 -19.35 4.86
N PRO A 46 0.13 -18.51 5.46
CA PRO A 46 -0.88 -17.71 4.79
C PRO A 46 -0.26 -16.49 4.09
N TRP A 47 -0.69 -16.21 2.86
CA TRP A 47 -0.15 -15.09 2.06
C TRP A 47 -0.41 -13.73 2.70
N PHE A 48 -1.61 -13.57 3.28
CA PHE A 48 -2.09 -12.36 3.93
C PHE A 48 -2.32 -12.66 5.41
N ARG A 49 -1.77 -11.84 6.29
CA ARG A 49 -1.94 -11.99 7.74
C ARG A 49 -1.85 -10.63 8.43
N LEU A 50 -2.79 -10.31 9.32
CA LEU A 50 -2.63 -9.17 10.22
C LEU A 50 -1.48 -9.43 11.21
N GLN A 51 -0.60 -8.46 11.40
CA GLN A 51 0.41 -8.52 12.47
C GLN A 51 -0.07 -7.76 13.69
N TYR A 52 0.11 -8.41 14.84
CA TYR A 52 -0.20 -7.89 16.15
C TYR A 52 1.09 -7.87 16.98
N ASP A 53 1.25 -6.88 17.84
CA ASP A 53 2.29 -6.89 18.86
C ASP A 53 1.90 -7.74 20.09
N GLU A 54 2.77 -7.74 21.10
CA GLU A 54 2.58 -8.52 22.34
C GLU A 54 1.34 -8.11 23.13
N ASP A 55 0.90 -6.86 22.98
CA ASP A 55 -0.30 -6.30 23.63
C ASP A 55 -1.57 -6.55 22.79
N GLY A 56 -1.45 -7.22 21.64
CA GLY A 56 -2.55 -7.51 20.74
C GLY A 56 -2.98 -6.32 19.88
N VAL A 57 -2.16 -5.26 19.79
CA VAL A 57 -2.43 -4.10 18.93
C VAL A 57 -1.99 -4.43 17.50
N CYS A 58 -2.89 -4.19 16.54
CA CYS A 58 -2.59 -4.38 15.12
C CYS A 58 -1.55 -3.34 14.67
N ASN A 59 -0.33 -3.78 14.38
CA ASN A 59 0.79 -2.91 14.04
C ASN A 59 1.13 -2.92 12.54
N ALA A 60 0.57 -3.86 11.77
CA ALA A 60 0.60 -3.85 10.31
C ALA A 60 -0.60 -4.60 9.70
N GLY A 61 -1.18 -3.98 8.66
CA GLY A 61 -2.23 -4.59 7.85
C GLY A 61 -1.70 -5.76 7.00
N GLU A 62 -2.62 -6.59 6.52
CA GLU A 62 -2.28 -7.83 5.80
C GLU A 62 -1.52 -7.60 4.49
N ASP A 63 -1.82 -6.51 3.79
CA ASP A 63 -1.12 -6.08 2.57
C ASP A 63 0.39 -5.90 2.83
N PHE A 64 0.77 -5.26 3.93
CA PHE A 64 2.18 -5.05 4.28
C PHE A 64 2.89 -6.39 4.49
N THR A 65 2.26 -7.32 5.19
CA THR A 65 2.86 -8.64 5.46
C THR A 65 3.06 -9.46 4.19
N PHE A 66 2.15 -9.31 3.23
CA PHE A 66 2.28 -9.93 1.92
C PHE A 66 3.49 -9.36 1.18
N PHE A 67 3.61 -8.03 1.08
CA PHE A 67 4.73 -7.41 0.37
C PHE A 67 6.08 -7.64 1.07
N ASP A 68 6.13 -7.76 2.40
CA ASP A 68 7.35 -8.16 3.12
C ASP A 68 7.81 -9.56 2.68
N LYS A 69 6.89 -10.53 2.55
CA LYS A 69 7.21 -11.88 2.06
C LYS A 69 7.67 -11.87 0.61
N VAL A 70 6.98 -11.12 -0.25
CA VAL A 70 7.33 -10.97 -1.68
C VAL A 70 8.74 -10.40 -1.84
N LYS A 71 9.05 -9.31 -1.13
CA LYS A 71 10.38 -8.69 -1.15
C LYS A 71 11.45 -9.59 -0.54
N ALA A 72 11.13 -10.37 0.50
CA ALA A 72 12.06 -11.35 1.06
C ALA A 72 12.47 -12.46 0.07
N LYS A 73 11.69 -12.68 -1.00
CA LYS A 73 12.04 -13.57 -2.11
C LYS A 73 12.73 -12.88 -3.29
N GLY A 74 13.00 -11.57 -3.17
CA GLY A 74 13.73 -10.79 -4.19
C GLY A 74 12.87 -10.26 -5.33
N TYR A 75 11.54 -10.36 -5.24
CA TYR A 75 10.65 -9.78 -6.25
C TYR A 75 10.53 -8.26 -6.06
N GLY A 76 10.55 -7.53 -7.17
CA GLY A 76 10.27 -6.09 -7.18
C GLY A 76 8.78 -5.79 -7.01
N VAL A 77 8.47 -4.65 -6.40
CA VAL A 77 7.09 -4.17 -6.18
C VAL A 77 6.95 -2.80 -6.82
N TYR A 78 5.90 -2.62 -7.62
CA TYR A 78 5.68 -1.40 -8.40
C TYR A 78 4.21 -0.98 -8.35
N VAL A 79 3.97 0.32 -8.42
CA VAL A 79 2.64 0.93 -8.63
C VAL A 79 2.58 1.53 -10.03
N ASP A 80 1.54 1.20 -10.79
CA ASP A 80 1.21 1.84 -12.08
C ASP A 80 0.33 3.08 -11.85
N LEU A 81 0.93 4.27 -11.97
CA LEU A 81 0.29 5.57 -11.77
C LEU A 81 -0.60 5.99 -12.94
N ALA A 82 -0.55 5.31 -14.09
CA ALA A 82 -1.44 5.58 -15.23
C ALA A 82 -2.78 4.83 -15.12
N LEU A 83 -2.87 3.82 -14.25
CA LEU A 83 -4.08 3.02 -14.06
C LEU A 83 -4.85 3.51 -12.83
N GLN A 84 -6.04 4.03 -13.05
CA GLN A 84 -6.97 4.39 -11.99
C GLN A 84 -8.15 3.41 -11.98
N CYS A 85 -8.32 2.69 -10.87
CA CYS A 85 -9.43 1.77 -10.66
C CYS A 85 -10.39 2.33 -9.60
N GLY A 86 -11.69 2.19 -9.84
CA GLY A 86 -12.70 2.40 -8.80
C GLY A 86 -12.58 1.32 -7.73
N HIS A 87 -12.65 1.72 -6.45
CA HIS A 87 -12.68 0.80 -5.32
C HIS A 87 -13.99 1.01 -4.56
N TYR A 88 -15.04 0.34 -5.03
CA TYR A 88 -16.38 0.46 -4.45
C TYR A 88 -16.49 -0.40 -3.19
N LYS A 89 -16.62 0.25 -2.04
CA LYS A 89 -17.18 -0.36 -0.83
C LYS A 89 -18.59 0.18 -0.64
N THR A 90 -19.25 -0.13 0.48
CA THR A 90 -20.50 0.55 0.90
C THR A 90 -20.36 2.08 0.91
N VAL A 91 -19.13 2.59 0.94
CA VAL A 91 -18.76 3.97 0.66
C VAL A 91 -17.64 3.98 -0.40
N ASP A 92 -17.70 4.90 -1.36
CA ASP A 92 -16.61 5.16 -2.30
C ASP A 92 -15.45 5.83 -1.57
N ILE A 93 -14.37 5.08 -1.34
CA ILE A 93 -13.19 5.56 -0.60
C ILE A 93 -12.45 6.66 -1.36
N LYS A 94 -12.45 6.62 -2.70
CA LYS A 94 -11.84 7.68 -3.50
C LYS A 94 -12.61 8.99 -3.29
N ARG A 95 -13.94 8.92 -3.40
CA ARG A 95 -14.81 10.08 -3.13
C ARG A 95 -14.64 10.60 -1.71
N PHE A 96 -14.53 9.71 -0.73
CA PHE A 96 -14.30 10.09 0.66
C PHE A 96 -12.95 10.80 0.86
N ASN A 97 -11.87 10.27 0.28
CA ASN A 97 -10.52 10.88 0.37
C ASN A 97 -10.47 12.25 -0.32
N GLU A 98 -11.15 12.42 -1.45
CA GLU A 98 -11.29 13.71 -2.14
C GLU A 98 -11.98 14.74 -1.23
N LEU A 99 -13.10 14.36 -0.60
CA LEU A 99 -13.86 15.22 0.31
C LEU A 99 -13.04 15.64 1.54
N LEU A 100 -12.28 14.71 2.14
CA LEU A 100 -11.40 15.02 3.26
C LEU A 100 -10.31 16.01 2.85
N SER A 101 -9.66 15.78 1.71
CA SER A 101 -8.58 16.64 1.20
C SER A 101 -9.08 18.05 0.82
N GLU A 102 -10.33 18.18 0.37
CA GLU A 102 -10.98 19.48 0.15
C GLU A 102 -11.31 20.21 1.46
N THR A 103 -11.72 19.46 2.49
CA THR A 103 -12.07 20.01 3.80
C THR A 103 -10.84 20.52 4.54
N GLU A 104 -9.73 19.77 4.54
CA GLU A 104 -8.45 20.21 5.11
C GLU A 104 -7.96 21.51 4.46
N ARG A 105 -8.07 21.64 3.13
CA ARG A 105 -7.71 22.89 2.42
C ARG A 105 -8.57 24.09 2.82
N LYS A 106 -9.83 23.87 3.20
CA LYS A 106 -10.75 24.95 3.64
C LYS A 106 -10.54 25.36 5.10
N ILE A 107 -10.04 24.44 5.94
CA ILE A 107 -9.75 24.70 7.37
C ILE A 107 -8.36 25.32 7.54
N SER A 108 -7.47 25.14 6.56
CA SER A 108 -6.10 25.68 6.56
C SER A 108 -6.00 27.16 6.14
N VAL A 109 -7.12 27.90 6.15
CA VAL A 109 -7.21 29.34 5.81
C VAL A 109 -7.50 30.15 7.08
#